data_AF-A0A1Y6FSW6-F1
#
_entry.id   AF-A0A1Y6FSW6-F1
#
_cell.length_a   1.000
_cell.length_b   1.000
_cell.length_c   1.000
_cell.angle_alpha   90.00
_cell.angle_beta   90.00
_cell.angle_gamma   90.00
#
_symmetry.space_group_name_H-M   'P 1'
#
loop_
_entity.id
_entity.type
_entity.pdbx_description
1 polymer ?
#
loop_
_entity_poly.entity_id
_entity_poly.type
_entity_poly.pdbx_seq_one_letter_code
_entity_poly.pdbx_strand_id
1 'polypeptide(L)'
;MGLFINNSDHPDVYKNKQNPQASNQVISRQDFLSQLIYEQQKANTTLKKTLSELGMQSQHQEETHLNQWNHVGNQLNDLQSRLERYEDANHNLAIQLNKQLELQKEISKKMTKQEEIQGGVLQRLDNQEALMDKISRQINHIRSILFERTNYLATKIDDGYKITSSYVYKLMTGSDQPLTFFVMNKKQEENQINSD
;
A
#
# COMPACT_ATOMS: atom_id res chain seq x y z
N MET A 1 56.57 -51.28 -81.98
CA MET A 1 57.07 -52.55 -82.55
C MET A 1 56.43 -52.74 -83.92
N GLY A 2 57.22 -52.92 -84.98
CA GLY A 2 56.70 -53.13 -86.33
C GLY A 2 56.54 -54.63 -86.61
N LEU A 3 55.36 -55.04 -87.08
CA LEU A 3 55.10 -56.41 -87.53
C LEU A 3 55.77 -56.62 -88.90
N PHE A 4 56.59 -57.67 -89.00
CA PHE A 4 57.20 -58.13 -90.26
C PHE A 4 56.33 -59.24 -90.85
N ILE A 5 55.90 -59.06 -92.11
CA ILE A 5 55.10 -60.06 -92.84
C ILE A 5 55.95 -60.56 -94.01
N ASN A 6 56.25 -61.86 -94.01
CA ASN A 6 56.91 -62.54 -95.13
C ASN A 6 55.86 -62.87 -96.20
N ASN A 7 55.93 -62.18 -97.35
CA ASN A 7 54.93 -62.28 -98.41
C ASN A 7 55.01 -63.57 -99.25
N SER A 8 55.94 -64.47 -98.94
CA SER A 8 56.22 -65.68 -99.74
C SER A 8 55.42 -66.91 -99.29
N ASP A 9 55.06 -66.99 -98.00
CA ASP A 9 54.43 -68.18 -97.40
C ASP A 9 52.94 -68.02 -97.07
N HIS A 10 52.37 -66.82 -97.27
CA HIS A 10 51.00 -66.50 -96.86
C HIS A 10 50.23 -65.71 -97.94
N PRO A 11 49.82 -66.37 -99.04
CA PRO A 11 49.11 -65.72 -100.15
C PRO A 11 47.72 -65.18 -99.75
N ASP A 12 47.12 -65.69 -98.68
CA ASP A 12 45.78 -65.29 -98.22
C ASP A 12 45.80 -64.05 -97.30
N VAL A 13 46.98 -63.54 -96.94
CA VAL A 13 47.11 -62.38 -96.04
C VAL A 13 47.13 -61.08 -96.85
N TYR A 14 45.97 -60.43 -96.91
CA TYR A 14 45.82 -59.15 -97.58
C TYR A 14 46.41 -57.99 -96.77
N LYS A 15 47.54 -57.42 -97.23
CA LYS A 15 48.06 -56.14 -96.70
C LYS A 15 47.30 -54.97 -97.33
N ASN A 16 46.44 -54.32 -96.56
CA ASN A 16 45.79 -53.10 -97.01
C ASN A 16 46.85 -52.01 -97.30
N LYS A 17 46.94 -51.58 -98.57
CA LYS A 17 47.89 -50.54 -99.04
C LYS A 17 47.35 -49.11 -98.87
N GLN A 18 46.13 -48.96 -98.36
CA GLN A 18 45.58 -47.65 -98.04
C GLN A 18 46.31 -47.07 -96.83
N ASN A 19 46.69 -45.80 -96.92
CA ASN A 19 47.22 -45.08 -95.76
C ASN A 19 46.12 -45.06 -94.69
N PRO A 20 46.37 -45.51 -93.45
CA PRO A 20 45.33 -45.52 -92.42
C PRO A 20 44.70 -44.13 -92.30
N GLN A 21 43.40 -44.03 -92.56
CA GLN A 21 42.64 -42.78 -92.60
C GLN A 21 42.57 -42.07 -91.23
N ALA A 22 42.99 -42.74 -90.16
CA ALA A 22 43.16 -42.16 -88.84
C ALA A 22 44.42 -42.71 -88.17
N SER A 23 45.15 -41.82 -87.49
CA SER A 23 46.21 -42.19 -86.56
C SER A 23 45.64 -43.21 -85.56
N ASN A 24 46.21 -44.41 -85.47
CA ASN A 24 45.79 -45.42 -84.49
C ASN A 24 46.26 -45.09 -83.06
N GLN A 25 46.76 -43.88 -82.82
CA GLN A 25 47.06 -43.31 -81.52
C GLN A 25 46.21 -42.04 -81.31
N VAL A 26 44.88 -42.19 -81.29
CA VAL A 26 44.00 -41.10 -80.82
C VAL A 26 43.83 -41.15 -79.29
N ILE A 27 44.25 -42.24 -78.64
CA ILE A 27 44.03 -42.45 -77.21
C ILE A 27 45.29 -42.09 -76.41
N SER A 28 45.28 -40.85 -75.94
CA SER A 28 45.71 -40.43 -74.60
C SER A 28 47.14 -40.78 -74.18
N ARG A 29 48.13 -40.00 -74.66
CA ARG A 29 49.05 -39.45 -73.65
C ARG A 29 48.26 -38.36 -72.95
N GLN A 30 47.53 -38.74 -71.91
CA GLN A 30 47.07 -37.78 -70.93
C GLN A 30 48.34 -37.06 -70.47
N ASP A 31 48.45 -35.79 -70.80
CA ASP A 31 49.55 -34.96 -70.34
C ASP A 31 49.29 -34.66 -68.87
N PHE A 32 49.53 -35.67 -68.03
CA PHE A 32 49.27 -35.65 -66.60
C PHE A 32 49.95 -34.45 -65.95
N LEU A 33 51.10 -34.02 -66.49
CA LEU A 33 51.80 -32.84 -66.01
C LEU A 33 51.03 -31.56 -66.33
N SER A 34 50.55 -31.39 -67.58
CA SER A 34 49.71 -30.24 -67.93
C SER A 34 48.38 -30.20 -67.16
N GLN A 35 47.74 -31.35 -66.97
CA GLN A 35 46.52 -31.44 -66.17
C GLN A 35 46.79 -31.13 -64.68
N LEU A 36 47.90 -31.62 -64.12
CA LEU A 36 48.33 -31.31 -62.76
C LEU A 36 48.62 -29.81 -62.59
N ILE A 37 49.31 -29.20 -63.56
CA ILE A 37 49.60 -27.75 -63.56
C ILE A 37 48.30 -26.95 -63.62
N TYR A 38 47.35 -27.36 -64.47
CA TYR A 38 46.04 -26.72 -64.59
C TYR A 38 45.24 -26.80 -63.28
N GLU A 39 45.14 -27.99 -62.68
CA GLU A 39 44.45 -28.17 -61.39
C GLU A 39 45.16 -27.42 -60.25
N GLN A 40 46.49 -27.37 -60.24
CA GLN A 40 47.25 -26.58 -59.27
C GLN A 40 46.99 -25.08 -59.42
N GLN A 41 46.93 -24.55 -60.65
CA GLN A 41 46.59 -23.15 -60.90
C GLN A 41 45.17 -22.84 -60.43
N LYS A 42 44.21 -23.72 -60.72
CA LYS A 42 42.82 -23.60 -60.27
C LYS A 42 42.68 -23.68 -58.75
N ALA A 43 43.42 -24.56 -58.09
CA ALA A 43 43.49 -24.62 -56.64
C ALA A 43 44.08 -23.33 -56.07
N ASN A 44 45.18 -22.83 -56.64
CA ASN A 44 45.81 -21.58 -56.20
C ASN A 44 44.92 -20.35 -56.38
N THR A 45 44.16 -20.24 -57.48
CA THR A 45 43.23 -19.13 -57.69
C THR A 45 42.07 -19.20 -56.72
N THR A 46 41.55 -20.40 -56.47
CA THR A 46 40.49 -20.64 -55.48
C THR A 46 40.98 -20.30 -54.07
N LEU A 47 42.17 -20.77 -53.67
CA LEU A 47 42.79 -20.45 -52.38
C LEU A 47 43.01 -18.96 -52.18
N LYS A 48 43.49 -18.25 -53.21
CA LYS A 48 43.65 -16.79 -53.16
C LYS A 48 42.31 -16.09 -52.96
N LYS A 49 41.26 -16.53 -53.66
CA LYS A 49 39.91 -15.98 -53.51
C LYS A 49 39.37 -16.23 -52.10
N THR A 50 39.43 -17.46 -51.61
CA THR A 50 38.94 -17.80 -50.26
C THR A 50 39.73 -17.09 -49.17
N LEU A 51 41.04 -16.89 -49.34
CA LEU A 51 41.86 -16.14 -48.39
C LEU A 51 41.47 -14.65 -48.36
N SER A 52 41.18 -14.06 -49.53
CA SER A 52 40.68 -12.69 -49.61
C SER A 52 39.30 -12.56 -48.96
N GLU A 53 38.38 -13.50 -49.22
CA GLU A 53 37.05 -13.53 -48.61
C GLU A 53 37.14 -13.68 -47.09
N LEU A 54 38.02 -14.57 -46.60
CA LEU A 54 38.27 -14.75 -45.17
C LEU A 54 38.82 -13.47 -44.52
N GLY A 55 39.73 -12.77 -45.18
CA GLY A 55 40.26 -11.50 -44.71
C GLY A 55 39.17 -10.43 -44.58
N MET A 56 38.33 -10.29 -45.60
CA MET A 56 37.18 -9.37 -45.58
C MET A 56 36.18 -9.73 -44.48
N GLN A 57 35.88 -11.01 -44.30
CA GLN A 57 34.99 -11.49 -43.25
C GLN A 57 35.57 -11.21 -41.86
N SER A 58 36.87 -11.46 -41.65
CA SER A 58 37.56 -11.18 -40.39
C SER A 58 37.51 -9.70 -40.04
N GLN A 59 37.76 -8.82 -41.01
CA GLN A 59 37.66 -7.37 -40.80
C GLN A 59 36.24 -6.95 -40.42
N HIS A 60 35.22 -7.46 -41.14
CA HIS A 60 33.83 -7.16 -40.83
C HIS A 60 33.41 -7.66 -39.44
N GLN A 61 33.90 -8.83 -39.04
CA GLN A 61 33.70 -9.35 -37.69
C GLN A 61 34.33 -8.44 -36.64
N GLU A 62 35.56 -7.97 -36.84
CA GLU A 62 36.25 -7.08 -35.91
C GLU A 62 35.50 -5.75 -35.73
N GLU A 63 35.03 -5.14 -36.82
CA GLU A 63 34.20 -3.93 -36.76
C GLU A 63 32.90 -4.17 -35.99
N THR A 64 32.24 -5.30 -36.25
CA THR A 64 31.00 -5.68 -35.54
C THR A 64 31.25 -5.86 -34.04
N HIS A 65 32.33 -6.55 -33.69
CA HIS A 65 32.73 -6.75 -32.29
C HIS A 65 33.09 -5.44 -31.61
N LEU A 66 33.80 -4.53 -32.28
CA LEU A 66 34.11 -3.21 -31.75
C LEU A 66 32.84 -2.41 -31.46
N ASN A 67 31.88 -2.43 -32.39
CA ASN A 67 30.58 -1.77 -32.18
C ASN A 67 29.80 -2.36 -31.02
N GLN A 68 29.81 -3.69 -30.86
CA GLN A 68 29.21 -4.36 -29.70
C GLN A 68 29.90 -3.96 -28.40
N TRP A 69 31.24 -3.92 -28.37
CA TRP A 69 32.00 -3.49 -27.19
C TRP A 69 31.70 -2.04 -26.80
N ASN A 70 31.62 -1.14 -27.77
CA ASN A 70 31.22 0.24 -27.54
C ASN A 70 29.80 0.33 -26.98
N HIS A 71 28.87 -0.47 -27.51
CA HIS A 71 27.51 -0.53 -26.98
C HIS A 71 27.48 -1.01 -25.53
N VAL A 72 28.18 -2.09 -25.21
CA VAL A 72 28.30 -2.61 -23.84
C VAL A 72 28.93 -1.56 -22.91
N GLY A 73 29.99 -0.88 -23.34
CA GLY A 73 30.61 0.21 -22.57
C GLY A 73 29.64 1.34 -22.27
N ASN A 74 28.84 1.75 -23.25
CA ASN A 74 27.80 2.77 -23.05
C ASN A 74 26.71 2.31 -22.08
N GLN A 75 26.28 1.05 -22.17
CA GLN A 75 25.31 0.48 -21.24
C GLN A 75 25.84 0.41 -19.81
N LEU A 76 27.12 0.07 -19.63
CA LEU A 76 27.77 0.05 -18.31
C LEU A 76 27.85 1.45 -17.71
N ASN A 77 28.18 2.47 -18.51
CA ASN A 77 28.18 3.86 -18.05
C ASN A 77 26.78 4.35 -17.67
N ASP A 78 25.75 4.00 -18.44
CA ASP A 78 24.35 4.31 -18.10
C ASP A 78 23.95 3.63 -16.79
N LEU A 79 24.27 2.35 -16.61
CA LEU A 79 24.02 1.62 -15.37
C LEU A 79 24.73 2.26 -14.17
N GLN A 80 25.98 2.67 -14.33
CA GLN A 80 26.72 3.37 -13.28
C GLN A 80 26.01 4.68 -12.88
N SER A 81 25.60 5.49 -13.87
CA SER A 81 24.87 6.74 -13.59
C SER A 81 23.54 6.49 -12.90
N ARG A 82 22.83 5.40 -13.26
CA ARG A 82 21.59 5.00 -12.61
C ARG A 82 21.84 4.60 -11.16
N LEU A 83 22.88 3.84 -10.88
CA LEU A 83 23.25 3.43 -9.53
C LEU A 83 23.56 4.63 -8.63
N GLU A 84 24.31 5.62 -9.13
CA GLU A 84 24.59 6.86 -8.40
C GLU A 84 23.28 7.61 -8.05
N ARG A 85 22.36 7.74 -9.00
CA ARG A 85 21.04 8.36 -8.74
C ARG A 85 20.20 7.56 -7.75
N TYR A 86 20.30 6.23 -7.76
CA TYR A 86 19.62 5.37 -6.77
C TYR A 86 20.22 5.53 -5.38
N GLU A 87 21.55 5.68 -5.27
CA GLU A 87 22.22 5.94 -4.01
C GLU A 87 21.77 7.28 -3.40
N ASP A 88 21.74 8.33 -4.21
CA ASP A 88 21.20 9.64 -3.81
C ASP A 88 19.73 9.56 -3.37
N ALA A 89 18.89 8.84 -4.12
CA ALA A 89 17.49 8.64 -3.78
C ALA A 89 17.33 7.88 -2.46
N ASN A 90 18.12 6.83 -2.25
CA ASN A 90 18.12 6.05 -1.01
C ASN A 90 18.59 6.89 0.17
N HIS A 91 19.61 7.72 0.00
CA HIS A 91 20.09 8.64 1.04
C HIS A 91 18.98 9.63 1.44
N ASN A 92 18.32 10.24 0.44
CA ASN A 92 17.19 11.14 0.69
C ASN A 92 16.02 10.42 1.40
N LEU A 93 15.71 9.19 1.00
CA LEU A 93 14.67 8.39 1.63
C LEU A 93 15.02 8.06 3.09
N ALA A 94 16.28 7.73 3.38
CA ALA A 94 16.74 7.51 4.75
C ALA A 94 16.61 8.78 5.62
N ILE A 95 16.91 9.96 5.07
CA ILE A 95 16.70 11.23 5.77
C ILE A 95 15.21 11.46 6.05
N GLN A 96 14.34 11.24 5.07
CA GLN A 96 12.89 11.41 5.24
C GLN A 96 12.31 10.46 6.29
N LEU A 97 12.74 9.19 6.30
CA LEU A 97 12.35 8.21 7.31
C LEU A 97 12.80 8.62 8.72
N ASN A 98 14.03 9.12 8.87
CA ASN A 98 14.50 9.63 10.16
C ASN A 98 13.67 10.82 10.64
N LYS A 99 13.33 11.75 9.75
CA LYS A 99 12.46 12.89 10.08
C LYS A 99 11.05 12.42 10.48
N GLN A 100 10.50 11.42 9.79
CA GLN A 100 9.20 10.84 10.13
C GLN A 100 9.23 10.16 11.50
N LEU A 101 10.31 9.44 11.83
CA LEU A 101 10.50 8.83 13.14
C LEU A 101 10.57 9.89 14.26
N GLU A 102 11.27 11.00 14.02
CA GLU A 102 11.34 12.11 14.97
C GLU A 102 9.96 12.74 15.20
N LEU A 103 9.22 13.02 14.12
CA LEU A 103 7.84 13.52 14.21
C LEU A 103 6.93 12.55 14.96
N GLN A 104 7.04 11.24 14.71
CA GLN A 104 6.26 10.22 15.41
C GLN A 104 6.58 10.22 16.91
N LYS A 105 7.86 10.39 17.28
CA LYS A 105 8.30 10.50 18.68
C LYS A 105 7.73 11.77 19.34
N GLU A 106 7.69 12.90 18.64
CA GLU A 106 7.06 14.12 19.15
C GLU A 106 5.55 13.96 19.33
N ILE A 107 4.86 13.38 18.36
CA ILE A 107 3.42 13.10 18.44
C ILE A 107 3.13 12.18 19.62
N SER A 108 3.91 11.11 19.79
CA SER A 108 3.78 10.20 20.92
C SER A 108 3.92 10.93 22.26
N LYS A 109 4.93 11.80 22.41
CA LYS A 109 5.07 12.63 23.62
C LYS A 109 3.91 13.60 23.86
N LYS A 110 3.36 14.19 22.80
CA LYS A 110 2.19 15.07 22.91
C LYS A 110 0.95 14.28 23.31
N MET A 111 0.77 13.08 22.77
CA MET A 111 -0.33 12.19 23.09
C MET A 111 -0.29 11.74 24.55
N THR A 112 0.87 11.31 25.06
CA THR A 112 0.99 10.93 26.47
C THR A 112 0.71 12.09 27.42
N LYS A 113 1.18 13.31 27.07
CA LYS A 113 0.84 14.52 27.84
C LYS A 113 -0.65 14.84 27.79
N GLN A 114 -1.30 14.62 26.65
CA GLN A 114 -2.73 14.83 26.50
C GLN A 114 -3.53 13.81 27.33
N GLU A 115 -3.11 12.54 27.37
CA GLU A 115 -3.70 11.50 28.20
C GLU A 115 -3.60 11.85 29.69
N GLU A 116 -2.45 12.35 30.15
CA GLU A 116 -2.27 12.82 31.53
C GLU A 116 -3.23 13.97 31.89
N ILE A 117 -3.33 14.97 31.00
CA ILE A 117 -4.27 16.09 31.17
C ILE A 117 -5.72 15.58 31.22
N GLN A 118 -6.10 14.68 30.32
CA GLN A 118 -7.43 14.10 30.28
C GLN A 118 -7.74 13.31 31.56
N GLY A 119 -6.79 12.51 32.06
CA GLY A 119 -6.91 11.82 33.34
C GLY A 119 -7.12 12.78 34.51
N GLY A 120 -6.36 13.87 34.56
CA GLY A 120 -6.54 14.92 35.57
C GLY A 120 -7.89 15.63 35.47
N VAL A 121 -8.41 15.87 34.25
CA VAL A 121 -9.75 16.44 34.04
C VAL A 121 -10.84 15.48 34.52
N LEU A 122 -10.74 14.19 34.19
CA LEU A 122 -11.68 13.16 34.64
C LEU A 122 -11.72 13.07 36.18
N GLN A 123 -10.56 13.03 36.83
CA GLN A 123 -10.49 13.00 38.29
C GLN A 123 -11.14 14.24 38.94
N ARG A 124 -10.98 15.41 38.33
CA ARG A 124 -11.64 16.64 38.80
C ARG A 124 -13.14 16.60 38.58
N LEU A 125 -13.61 16.03 37.47
CA LEU A 125 -15.03 15.83 37.20
C LEU A 125 -15.66 14.89 38.23
N ASP A 126 -15.03 13.75 38.53
CA ASP A 126 -15.52 12.81 39.55
C ASP A 126 -15.63 13.47 40.93
N ASN A 127 -14.62 14.28 41.30
CA ASN A 127 -14.65 15.04 42.55
C ASN A 127 -15.78 16.08 42.56
N GLN A 128 -16.02 16.77 41.45
CA GLN A 128 -17.12 17.72 41.33
C GLN A 128 -18.49 17.03 41.39
N GLU A 129 -18.65 15.86 40.77
CA GLU A 129 -19.86 15.06 40.84
C GLU A 129 -20.15 14.62 42.29
N ALA A 130 -19.14 14.14 43.01
CA ALA A 130 -19.28 13.78 44.42
C ALA A 130 -19.66 14.98 45.32
N LEU A 131 -19.10 16.16 45.06
CA LEU A 131 -19.47 17.39 45.76
C LEU A 131 -20.91 17.81 45.43
N MET A 132 -21.32 17.70 44.16
CA MET A 132 -22.67 18.00 43.71
C MET A 132 -23.69 17.07 44.39
N ASP A 133 -23.39 15.77 44.47
CA ASP A 133 -24.24 14.80 45.18
C ASP A 133 -24.36 15.14 46.68
N LYS A 134 -23.26 15.54 47.34
CA LYS A 134 -23.30 16.03 48.72
C LYS A 134 -24.18 17.27 48.88
N ILE A 135 -24.05 18.25 47.99
CA ILE A 135 -24.87 19.47 48.02
C ILE A 135 -26.35 19.13 47.80
N SER A 136 -26.65 18.24 46.84
CA SER A 136 -28.01 17.75 46.59
C SER A 136 -28.63 17.12 47.85
N ARG A 137 -27.88 16.28 48.56
CA ARG A 137 -28.32 15.69 49.84
C ARG A 137 -28.55 16.75 50.92
N GLN A 138 -27.67 17.74 51.04
CA GLN A 138 -27.84 18.85 51.99
C GLN A 138 -29.09 19.67 51.68
N ILE A 139 -29.35 19.98 50.41
CA ILE A 139 -30.58 20.67 49.99
C ILE A 139 -31.82 19.86 50.35
N ASN A 140 -31.80 18.55 50.13
CA ASN A 140 -32.91 17.67 50.51
C ASN A 140 -33.12 17.65 52.03
N HIS A 141 -32.04 17.66 52.82
CA HIS A 141 -32.12 17.74 54.28
C HIS A 141 -32.71 19.07 54.75
N ILE A 142 -32.26 20.20 54.19
CA ILE A 142 -32.83 21.52 54.47
C ILE A 142 -34.32 21.56 54.11
N ARG A 143 -34.70 21.01 52.96
CA ARG A 143 -36.11 20.91 52.55
C ARG A 143 -36.93 20.12 53.57
N SER A 144 -36.40 19.03 54.10
CA SER A 144 -37.05 18.23 55.15
C SER A 144 -37.23 19.02 56.45
N ILE A 145 -36.19 19.72 56.91
CA ILE A 145 -36.26 20.56 58.12
C ILE A 145 -37.31 21.66 57.95
N LEU A 146 -37.31 22.34 56.80
CA LEU A 146 -38.30 23.38 56.51
C LEU A 146 -39.72 22.81 56.54
N PHE A 147 -39.95 21.65 55.93
CA PHE A 147 -41.26 21.02 55.95
C PHE A 147 -41.72 20.69 57.37
N GLU A 148 -40.84 20.10 58.19
CA GLU A 148 -41.15 19.79 59.60
C GLU A 148 -41.46 21.05 60.41
N ARG A 149 -40.63 22.09 60.28
CA ARG A 149 -40.81 23.36 61.01
C ARG A 149 -42.07 24.10 60.57
N THR A 150 -42.36 24.13 59.27
CA THR A 150 -43.59 24.72 58.74
C THR A 150 -44.82 23.94 59.22
N ASN A 151 -44.76 22.61 59.23
CA ASN A 151 -45.87 21.78 59.73
C ASN A 151 -46.09 21.99 61.23
N TYR A 152 -45.03 21.98 62.04
CA TYR A 152 -45.11 22.26 63.48
C TYR A 152 -45.70 23.64 63.77
N LEU A 153 -45.25 24.67 63.04
CA LEU A 153 -45.77 26.03 63.19
C LEU A 153 -47.25 26.10 62.80
N ALA A 154 -47.65 25.43 61.72
CA ALA A 154 -49.05 25.34 61.31
C ALA A 154 -49.92 24.68 62.41
N THR A 155 -49.46 23.57 62.99
CA THR A 155 -50.16 22.92 64.11
C THR A 155 -50.26 23.84 65.32
N LYS A 156 -49.18 24.55 65.68
CA LYS A 156 -49.20 25.49 66.81
C LYS A 156 -50.13 26.69 66.57
N ILE A 157 -50.20 27.20 65.35
CA ILE A 157 -51.14 28.25 64.98
C ILE A 157 -52.57 27.72 65.06
N ASP A 158 -52.85 26.52 64.56
CA ASP A 158 -54.18 25.88 64.63
C ASP A 158 -54.62 25.63 66.07
N ASP A 159 -53.74 25.07 66.91
CA ASP A 159 -53.99 24.87 68.34
C ASP A 159 -54.22 26.19 69.08
N GLY A 160 -53.37 27.20 68.82
CA GLY A 160 -53.50 28.53 69.38
C GLY A 160 -54.80 29.21 68.96
N TYR A 161 -55.20 29.05 67.70
CA TYR A 161 -56.47 29.54 67.19
C TYR A 161 -57.65 28.84 67.87
N LYS A 162 -57.63 27.51 68.03
CA LYS A 162 -58.67 26.77 68.78
C LYS A 162 -58.79 27.24 70.22
N ILE A 163 -57.68 27.39 70.95
CA ILE A 163 -57.68 27.85 72.35
C ILE A 163 -58.22 29.27 72.45
N THR A 164 -57.65 30.21 71.68
CA THR A 164 -58.05 31.62 71.76
C THR A 164 -59.48 31.85 71.28
N SER A 165 -59.91 31.18 70.20
CA SER A 165 -61.29 31.25 69.72
C SER A 165 -62.26 30.67 70.74
N SER A 166 -61.97 29.52 71.37
CA SER A 166 -62.81 28.96 72.43
C SER A 166 -62.91 29.89 73.65
N TYR A 167 -61.81 30.54 74.03
CA TYR A 167 -61.79 31.50 75.14
C TYR A 167 -62.58 32.78 74.82
N VAL A 168 -62.35 33.38 73.66
CA VAL A 168 -63.09 34.57 73.20
C VAL A 168 -64.58 34.24 73.03
N TYR A 169 -64.92 33.05 72.52
CA TYR A 169 -66.31 32.59 72.43
C TYR A 169 -66.98 32.50 73.79
N LYS A 170 -66.29 31.88 74.76
CA LYS A 170 -66.78 31.71 76.12
C LYS A 170 -67.05 33.07 76.77
N LEU A 171 -66.21 34.05 76.53
CA LEU A 171 -66.42 35.43 77.00
C LEU A 171 -67.61 36.11 76.31
N MET A 172 -67.80 35.91 75.00
CA MET A 172 -68.85 36.58 74.22
C MET A 172 -70.24 35.96 74.37
N THR A 173 -70.32 34.64 74.56
CA THR A 173 -71.59 33.88 74.51
C THR A 173 -71.95 33.16 75.81
N GLY A 174 -71.03 33.10 76.79
CA GLY A 174 -71.29 32.49 78.10
C GLY A 174 -71.46 30.97 78.10
N SER A 175 -71.17 30.27 77.00
CA SER A 175 -71.29 28.80 76.90
C SER A 175 -69.94 28.11 76.62
N ASP A 176 -69.79 26.85 77.03
CA ASP A 176 -68.53 26.08 76.97
C ASP A 176 -68.25 25.38 75.62
N GLN A 177 -68.99 25.68 74.55
CA GLN A 177 -68.77 25.05 73.24
C GLN A 177 -67.66 25.76 72.44
N PRO A 178 -66.77 25.05 71.73
CA PRO A 178 -65.70 25.70 70.98
C PRO A 178 -66.24 26.42 69.73
N LEU A 179 -65.74 27.64 69.48
CA LEU A 179 -66.14 28.53 68.37
C LEU A 179 -66.04 27.85 66.99
N THR A 180 -65.15 26.87 66.84
CA THR A 180 -65.01 26.04 65.64
C THR A 180 -66.32 25.38 65.20
N PHE A 181 -67.19 24.98 66.13
CA PHE A 181 -68.49 24.37 65.80
C PHE A 181 -69.45 25.36 65.15
N PHE A 182 -69.40 26.65 65.55
CA PHE A 182 -70.25 27.70 65.00
C PHE A 182 -69.85 28.07 63.57
N VAL A 183 -68.55 28.12 63.28
CA VAL A 183 -68.03 28.37 61.92
C VAL A 183 -68.31 27.18 61.00
N MET A 184 -68.23 25.95 61.51
CA MET A 184 -68.58 24.74 60.76
C MET A 184 -70.08 24.67 60.46
N ASN A 185 -70.95 25.03 61.42
CA ASN A 185 -72.39 25.14 61.20
C ASN A 185 -72.72 26.25 60.19
N LYS A 186 -72.08 27.42 60.27
CA LYS A 186 -72.26 28.49 59.27
C LYS A 186 -71.82 28.08 57.86
N LYS A 187 -70.69 27.36 57.73
CA LYS A 187 -70.25 26.82 56.43
C LYS A 187 -71.16 25.70 55.91
N GLN A 188 -71.78 24.91 56.78
CA GLN A 188 -72.78 23.90 56.41
C GLN A 188 -74.10 24.56 55.98
N GLU A 189 -74.53 25.63 56.65
CA GLU A 189 -75.67 26.46 56.23
C GLU A 189 -75.41 27.16 54.88
N GLU A 190 -74.21 27.74 54.67
CA GLU A 190 -73.84 28.36 53.38
C GLU A 190 -73.71 27.35 52.22
N ASN A 191 -73.30 26.10 52.48
CA ASN A 191 -73.27 25.05 51.45
C ASN A 191 -74.66 24.46 51.16
N GLN A 192 -75.59 24.49 52.10
CA GLN A 192 -77.00 24.12 51.87
C GLN A 192 -77.75 25.20 51.09
N ILE A 193 -77.45 26.49 51.28
CA ILE A 193 -78.05 27.61 50.54
C ILE A 193 -77.61 27.65 49.06
N ASN A 194 -76.44 27.07 48.72
CA ASN A 194 -75.91 27.02 47.36
C ASN A 194 -76.20 25.71 46.59
N SER A 195 -77.05 24.83 47.13
CA SER A 195 -77.40 23.54 46.50
C SER A 195 -78.88 23.39 46.10
N ASP A 196 -79.68 24.48 46.16
CA ASP A 196 -81.03 24.58 45.57
C ASP A 196 -81.02 25.48 44.32
#